data_AF-A0A7R6VYH7-F1
#
_entry.id   AF-A0A7R6VYH7-F1
#
_cell.length_a   1.000
_cell.length_b   1.000
_cell.length_c   1.000
_cell.angle_alpha   90.00
_cell.angle_beta   90.00
_cell.angle_gamma   90.00
#
_symmetry.space_group_name_H-M   'P 1'
#
loop_
_entity.id
_entity.type
_entity.pdbx_description
1 polymer ?
#
loop_
_entity_poly.entity_id
_entity_poly.type
_entity_poly.pdbx_seq_one_letter_code
_entity_poly.pdbx_strand_id
1 'polypeptide(L)' 'MKIKKKSINSIKKRIILKKKIKCLKSNQHHLLINKNKKKNSYKNKFSYLSKIIVSKIKKYGSIK' A
#
# COMPACT_ATOMS: atom_id res chain seq x y z
N MET A 1 -0.39 -20.29 -28.70
CA MET A 1 -0.14 -20.32 -27.24
C MET A 1 -0.78 -19.09 -26.60
N LYS A 2 -1.70 -19.24 -25.61
CA LYS A 2 -2.38 -18.09 -24.98
C LYS A 2 -1.54 -17.54 -23.81
N ILE A 3 -1.12 -16.28 -23.88
CA ILE A 3 -0.35 -15.62 -22.82
C ILE A 3 -1.31 -15.13 -21.72
N LYS A 4 -1.11 -15.57 -20.47
CA LYS A 4 -1.89 -15.12 -19.30
C LYS A 4 -1.12 -14.02 -18.54
N LYS A 5 -1.83 -12.99 -18.09
CA LYS A 5 -1.26 -11.97 -17.18
C LYS A 5 -0.96 -12.59 -15.81
N LYS A 6 0.30 -12.46 -15.35
CA LYS A 6 0.69 -12.84 -13.99
C LYS A 6 0.16 -11.82 -12.98
N SER A 7 -0.35 -12.30 -11.85
CA SER A 7 -0.71 -11.41 -10.75
C SER A 7 0.51 -10.97 -9.96
N ILE A 8 0.55 -9.71 -9.53
CA ILE A 8 1.65 -9.17 -8.74
C ILE A 8 1.41 -9.49 -7.26
N ASN A 9 1.86 -10.68 -6.82
CA ASN A 9 1.66 -11.17 -5.46
C ASN A 9 2.28 -10.26 -4.39
N SER A 10 3.37 -9.57 -4.72
CA SER A 10 4.03 -8.60 -3.81
C SER A 10 3.13 -7.42 -3.46
N ILE A 11 2.34 -6.91 -4.41
CA ILE A 11 1.38 -5.83 -4.18
C ILE A 11 0.27 -6.33 -3.27
N LYS A 12 -0.29 -7.51 -3.54
CA LYS A 12 -1.36 -8.11 -2.73
C LYS A 12 -0.97 -8.26 -1.25
N LYS A 13 0.30 -8.57 -0.96
CA LYS A 13 0.82 -8.67 0.42
C LYS A 13 0.95 -7.30 1.13
N ARG A 14 0.99 -6.19 0.41
CA ARG A 14 1.27 -4.84 0.96
C ARG A 14 0.03 -3.95 1.05
N ILE A 15 -0.99 -4.22 0.25
CA ILE A 15 -2.23 -3.42 0.21
C ILE A 15 -3.37 -4.13 0.93
N ILE A 16 -4.27 -3.34 1.51
CA ILE A 16 -5.50 -3.82 2.14
C ILE A 16 -6.67 -3.31 1.28
N LEU A 17 -7.41 -4.25 0.71
CA LEU A 17 -8.61 -3.99 -0.09
C LEU A 17 -9.83 -3.95 0.83
N LYS A 18 -10.35 -2.75 1.12
CA LYS A 18 -11.68 -2.52 1.72
C LYS A 18 -12.50 -1.65 0.75
N LYS A 19 -13.46 -0.86 1.25
CA LYS A 19 -14.18 0.16 0.47
C LYS A 19 -13.25 1.13 -0.26
N LYS A 20 -12.06 1.41 0.30
CA LYS A 20 -10.94 2.11 -0.34
C LYS A 20 -9.65 1.32 -0.14
N ILE A 21 -8.74 1.36 -1.12
CA ILE A 21 -7.43 0.70 -1.01
C ILE A 21 -6.55 1.50 -0.04
N LYS A 22 -6.00 0.82 0.97
CA LYS A 22 -5.10 1.42 1.96
C LYS A 22 -3.84 0.58 2.15
N CYS A 23 -2.79 1.18 2.67
CA CYS A 23 -1.53 0.52 3.03
C CYS A 23 -1.03 1.00 4.39
N LEU A 24 -0.05 0.30 4.95
CA LEU A 24 0.69 0.79 6.11
C LEU A 24 1.57 1.97 5.72
N LYS A 25 1.72 2.94 6.62
CA LYS A 25 2.62 4.08 6.40
C LYS A 25 4.07 3.60 6.36
N SER A 26 4.86 4.22 5.51
CA SER A 26 6.29 3.95 5.38
C SER A 26 7.10 4.51 6.56
N ASN A 27 8.35 4.06 6.64
CA ASN A 27 9.36 4.53 7.59
C ASN A 27 9.02 4.25 9.07
N GLN A 28 8.29 3.19 9.39
CA GLN A 28 7.93 2.84 10.78
C GLN A 28 8.73 1.66 11.37
N HIS A 29 9.76 1.18 10.66
CA HIS A 29 10.52 -0.01 11.06
C HIS A 29 11.87 0.30 11.73
N HIS A 30 12.58 1.33 11.28
CA HIS A 30 13.93 1.66 11.73
C HIS A 30 14.10 3.16 11.93
N LEU A 31 15.16 3.57 12.66
CA LEU A 31 15.52 4.96 12.95
C LEU A 31 14.38 5.78 13.59
N LEU A 32 13.65 5.17 14.53
CA LEU A 32 12.50 5.81 15.19
C LEU A 32 12.91 6.88 16.21
N ILE A 33 14.09 6.74 16.83
CA ILE A 33 14.61 7.65 17.85
C ILE A 33 14.76 9.08 17.31
N ASN A 34 15.18 9.21 16.05
CA ASN A 34 15.43 10.51 15.40
C ASN A 34 14.14 11.21 14.94
N LYS A 35 12.97 10.57 15.10
CA LYS A 35 11.70 11.12 14.62
C LYS A 35 11.01 11.91 15.72
N ASN A 36 10.51 13.09 15.34
CA ASN A 36 9.66 13.89 16.21
C ASN A 36 8.48 13.05 16.74
N LYS A 37 8.31 13.00 18.06
CA LYS A 37 7.24 12.24 18.75
C LYS A 37 5.84 12.55 18.20
N LYS A 38 5.57 13.80 17.79
CA LYS A 38 4.29 14.18 17.15
C LYS A 38 4.11 13.54 15.76
N LYS A 39 5.19 13.41 14.98
CA LYS A 39 5.18 12.78 13.64
C LYS A 39 5.14 11.25 13.73
N ASN A 40 5.66 10.66 14.80
CA ASN A 40 5.68 9.20 15.02
C ASN A 40 4.46 8.67 15.79
N SER A 41 3.39 9.46 15.91
CA SER A 41 2.15 9.03 16.56
C SER A 41 1.56 7.80 15.86
N TYR A 42 1.50 6.67 16.58
CA TYR A 42 0.89 5.42 16.15
C TYR A 42 -0.64 5.52 15.92
N LYS A 43 -1.27 6.66 16.20
CA LYS A 43 -2.74 6.83 16.05
C LYS A 43 -3.22 6.64 14.60
N ASN A 44 -2.38 6.89 13.59
CA ASN A 44 -2.72 6.70 12.18
C ASN A 44 -1.73 5.77 11.45
N LYS A 45 -1.83 4.46 11.71
CA LYS A 45 -1.00 3.40 11.08
C LYS A 45 -1.24 3.22 9.58
N PHE A 46 -2.43 3.56 9.10
CA PHE A 46 -2.84 3.34 7.71
C PHE A 46 -2.91 4.66 6.92
N SER A 47 -2.60 4.57 5.63
CA SER A 47 -2.79 5.63 4.64
C SER A 47 -3.61 5.12 3.46
N TYR A 48 -4.52 5.94 2.94
CA TYR A 48 -5.26 5.64 1.72
C TYR A 48 -4.39 5.93 0.49
N LEU A 49 -4.50 5.08 -0.53
CA LEU A 49 -3.81 5.30 -1.80
C LEU A 49 -4.53 6.36 -2.64
N SER A 50 -3.76 7.16 -3.37
CA SER A 50 -4.29 8.15 -4.31
C SER A 50 -5.02 7.47 -5.47
N LYS A 51 -5.97 8.18 -6.09
CA LYS A 51 -6.76 7.67 -7.23
C LYS A 51 -5.86 7.18 -8.38
N ILE A 52 -4.75 7.88 -8.65
CA ILE A 52 -3.78 7.56 -9.70
C ILE A 52 -3.07 6.23 -9.40
N ILE A 53 -2.68 5.98 -8.15
CA ILE A 53 -2.04 4.72 -7.76
C ILE A 53 -3.05 3.58 -7.83
N VAL A 54 -4.27 3.81 -7.34
CA VAL A 54 -5.35 2.82 -7.41
C VAL A 54 -5.67 2.41 -8.84
N SER A 55 -5.71 3.36 -9.79
CA SER A 55 -5.96 3.03 -11.21
C SER A 55 -4.85 2.17 -11.81
N LYS A 56 -3.59 2.46 -11.50
CA LYS A 56 -2.44 1.63 -11.91
C LYS A 56 -2.52 0.23 -11.31
N ILE A 57 -2.81 0.11 -10.01
CA ILE A 57 -2.93 -1.19 -9.34
C ILE A 57 -4.05 -2.03 -9.95
N LYS A 58 -5.20 -1.42 -10.27
CA LYS A 58 -6.29 -2.13 -10.96
C LYS A 58 -5.91 -2.58 -12.37
N LYS A 59 -5.24 -1.72 -13.14
CA LYS A 59 -4.84 -2.00 -14.53
C LYS A 59 -3.77 -3.09 -14.65
N TYR A 60 -2.79 -3.09 -13.74
CA TYR A 60 -1.59 -3.95 -13.83
C TYR A 60 -1.52 -5.04 -12.76
N GLY A 61 -2.14 -4.85 -11.61
CA GLY A 61 -2.07 -5.78 -10.48
C GLY A 61 -3.05 -6.96 -10.55
N SER A 62 -3.93 -6.98 -11.57
CA SER A 62 -5.00 -7.99 -11.72
C SER A 62 -5.87 -8.09 -10.45
N ILE A 63 -6.19 -6.93 -9.87
CA ILE A 63 -7.05 -6.79 -8.69
C ILE A 63 -8.39 -6.24 -9.20
N LYS A 64 -9.44 -7.05 -9.10
CA LYS A 64 -10.84 -6.64 -9.36
C LYS A 64 -11.40 -5.95 -8.12
#